data_AF-A0A9C8ZM66-F1
#
_entry.id   AF-A0A9C8ZM66-F1
#
_cell.length_a   1.000
_cell.length_b   1.000
_cell.length_c   1.000
_cell.angle_alpha   90.00
_cell.angle_beta   90.00
_cell.angle_gamma   90.00
#
_symmetry.space_group_name_H-M   'P 1'
#
loop_
_entity.id
_entity.type
_entity.pdbx_description
1 polymer ?
#
loop_
_entity_poly.entity_id
_entity_poly.type
_entity_poly.pdbx_seq_one_letter_code
_entity_poly.pdbx_strand_id
1 'polypeptide(L)'
;MSHAPEHDGEKEEKVLESWERAPLPERSPLIAGILSIIPGLGHIYIRQVYRGIGYLLLSLAMAGLTYWAHITTEFEPFPGLITVLLILALLFWAWVIVSAVLAARQRRFAPAMGLIVVLAYTYILGWQATEVNLQKFFTEFPDTFNIFTRVMWPWRAAFEREQELLIARADFANPCPEEGLPPQEPGSGDEAWIVVEPNCGEFARYVLGEGVRPGTELTVRGGGFLPDREVEIWWKDPIGQEFRPIYEGETISAMTDDEGNFSVTFGAPQYETPPQAVGVQIHEVQARQVTAIGALRVSENLELAINRMIVTIFQALMATSFGIVFAIPASFLAARNLMYGTLPTRIIYYVTRFVMNVARSIEPIIWAVIAAVWVGLGPFAGVIALTIHTIAALGKLYSEAIESIQPGPIEAISATGATRLQVIVYAIVPQIIPPFLSFTIYRWDINVRMSTIIGFVGGGGIGQILFQWINQSRWSAAGMAVWLIAITVSVLDYASGELRKRFV
;
A
#
# COMPACT_ATOMS: atom_id res chain seq x y z
N MET A 1 -15.25 51.56 -71.33
CA MET A 1 -15.40 50.52 -70.29
C MET A 1 -15.12 51.16 -68.95
N SER A 2 -16.01 50.89 -67.99
CA SER A 2 -15.88 51.09 -66.54
C SER A 2 -15.39 52.45 -66.01
N HIS A 3 -16.33 53.21 -65.43
CA HIS A 3 -16.05 53.85 -64.15
C HIS A 3 -17.10 53.36 -63.16
N ALA A 4 -16.66 52.45 -62.29
CA ALA A 4 -17.39 52.00 -61.11
C ALA A 4 -17.38 53.13 -60.07
N PRO A 5 -18.47 53.37 -59.32
CA PRO A 5 -18.44 54.24 -58.15
C PRO A 5 -17.94 53.42 -56.95
N GLU A 6 -16.66 53.59 -56.64
CA GLU A 6 -16.02 53.15 -55.40
C GLU A 6 -16.24 54.25 -54.36
N HIS A 7 -17.39 54.25 -53.65
CA HIS A 7 -17.57 55.23 -52.55
C HIS A 7 -18.57 54.88 -51.42
N ASP A 8 -19.06 53.64 -51.31
CA ASP A 8 -19.99 53.27 -50.21
C ASP A 8 -19.35 52.40 -49.11
N GLY A 9 -18.32 51.59 -49.42
CA GLY A 9 -17.73 50.64 -48.45
C GLY A 9 -16.99 51.30 -47.28
N GLU A 10 -16.27 52.40 -47.52
CA GLU A 10 -15.42 53.04 -46.50
C GLU A 10 -16.21 53.79 -45.42
N LYS A 11 -17.46 54.18 -45.72
CA LYS A 11 -18.38 54.79 -44.74
C LYS A 11 -19.10 53.73 -43.93
N GLU A 12 -19.49 52.60 -44.52
CA GLU A 12 -20.07 51.49 -43.76
C GLU A 12 -19.04 50.86 -42.81
N GLU A 13 -17.79 50.69 -43.24
CA GLU A 13 -16.72 50.14 -42.39
C GLU A 13 -16.38 51.07 -41.20
N LYS A 14 -16.31 52.39 -41.42
CA LYS A 14 -16.14 53.39 -40.33
C LYS A 14 -17.35 53.49 -39.40
N VAL A 15 -18.57 53.28 -39.91
CA VAL A 15 -19.77 53.22 -39.07
C VAL A 15 -19.74 51.95 -38.23
N LEU A 16 -19.46 50.79 -38.81
CA LEU A 16 -19.38 49.50 -38.12
C LEU A 16 -18.26 49.47 -37.06
N GLU A 17 -17.07 50.02 -37.35
CA GLU A 17 -16.01 50.22 -36.36
C GLU A 17 -16.40 51.17 -35.21
N SER A 18 -17.32 52.11 -35.45
CA SER A 18 -17.83 53.04 -34.41
C SER A 18 -18.83 52.37 -33.47
N TRP A 19 -19.60 51.38 -33.96
CA TRP A 19 -20.53 50.59 -33.12
C TRP A 19 -19.80 49.57 -32.23
N GLU A 20 -18.66 49.03 -32.67
CA GLU A 20 -17.83 48.13 -31.85
C GLU A 20 -17.05 48.86 -30.74
N ARG A 21 -16.85 50.18 -30.85
CA ARG A 21 -16.14 51.02 -29.87
C ARG A 21 -17.03 51.87 -28.97
N ALA A 22 -18.34 51.67 -28.97
CA ALA A 22 -19.22 52.32 -28.00
C ALA A 22 -18.95 51.74 -26.58
N PRO A 23 -18.45 52.53 -25.61
CA PRO A 23 -18.32 52.05 -24.23
C PRO A 23 -19.72 51.66 -23.74
N LEU A 24 -19.86 50.39 -23.35
CA LEU A 24 -21.10 49.87 -22.79
C LEU A 24 -21.56 50.77 -21.64
N PRO A 25 -22.87 51.04 -21.50
CA PRO A 25 -23.38 51.96 -20.48
C PRO A 25 -22.87 51.57 -19.10
N GLU A 26 -22.33 52.56 -18.38
CA GLU A 26 -21.83 52.38 -17.01
C GLU A 26 -22.95 51.82 -16.14
N ARG A 27 -22.82 50.54 -15.78
CA ARG A 27 -23.79 49.88 -14.91
C ARG A 27 -23.58 50.37 -13.49
N SER A 28 -24.68 50.62 -12.78
CA SER A 28 -24.55 51.27 -11.48
C SER A 28 -23.88 50.34 -10.46
N PRO A 29 -22.87 50.83 -9.71
CA PRO A 29 -22.15 50.03 -8.73
C PRO A 29 -23.05 49.62 -7.56
N LEU A 30 -24.07 50.42 -7.24
CA LEU A 30 -25.05 50.13 -6.19
C LEU A 30 -25.92 48.93 -6.55
N ILE A 31 -26.43 48.85 -7.80
CA ILE A 31 -27.22 47.70 -8.25
C ILE A 31 -26.34 46.44 -8.30
N ALA A 32 -25.09 46.55 -8.75
CA ALA A 32 -24.16 45.42 -8.73
C ALA A 32 -23.89 44.88 -7.31
N GLY A 33 -23.75 45.77 -6.31
CA GLY A 33 -23.61 45.39 -4.91
C GLY A 33 -24.87 44.73 -4.33
N ILE A 34 -26.04 45.34 -4.55
CA ILE A 34 -27.33 44.82 -4.06
C ILE A 34 -27.64 43.45 -4.67
N LEU A 35 -27.44 43.28 -5.98
CA LEU A 35 -27.64 41.99 -6.63
C LEU A 35 -26.68 40.92 -6.09
N SER A 36 -25.48 41.30 -5.61
CA SER A 36 -24.50 40.38 -5.02
C SER A 36 -24.87 39.87 -3.62
N ILE A 37 -26.01 40.29 -3.04
CA ILE A 37 -26.62 39.61 -1.90
C ILE A 37 -26.82 38.13 -2.23
N ILE A 38 -27.23 37.83 -3.46
CA ILE A 38 -27.11 36.46 -3.98
C ILE A 38 -25.71 36.37 -4.63
N PRO A 39 -24.81 35.51 -4.11
CA PRO A 39 -23.44 35.41 -4.63
C PRO A 39 -23.42 35.26 -6.15
N GLY A 40 -22.62 36.09 -6.84
CA GLY A 40 -22.42 36.02 -8.28
C GLY A 40 -23.41 36.78 -9.17
N LEU A 41 -24.62 37.12 -8.71
CA LEU A 41 -25.61 37.84 -9.54
C LEU A 41 -25.15 39.24 -9.95
N GLY A 42 -24.41 39.96 -9.09
CA GLY A 42 -23.84 41.26 -9.46
C GLY A 42 -22.79 41.17 -10.58
N HIS A 43 -22.07 40.06 -10.69
CA HIS A 43 -21.09 39.84 -11.77
C HIS A 43 -21.77 39.46 -13.08
N ILE A 44 -22.86 38.66 -13.01
CA ILE A 44 -23.74 38.40 -14.17
C ILE A 44 -24.35 39.73 -14.66
N TYR A 45 -24.76 40.59 -13.73
CA TYR A 45 -25.19 41.95 -14.05
C TYR A 45 -24.07 42.82 -14.63
N ILE A 46 -22.77 42.50 -14.52
CA ILE A 46 -21.71 43.26 -15.24
C ILE A 46 -21.26 42.51 -16.50
N ARG A 47 -22.07 41.56 -17.00
CA ARG A 47 -21.75 40.65 -18.13
C ARG A 47 -20.55 39.73 -17.90
N GLN A 48 -20.08 39.58 -16.66
CA GLN A 48 -19.03 38.62 -16.27
C GLN A 48 -19.66 37.28 -15.85
N VAL A 49 -20.39 36.64 -16.75
CA VAL A 49 -21.24 35.47 -16.46
C VAL A 49 -20.45 34.31 -15.84
N TYR A 50 -19.32 33.93 -16.44
CA TYR A 50 -18.49 32.83 -15.93
C TYR A 50 -17.98 33.06 -14.50
N ARG A 51 -17.60 34.30 -14.16
CA ARG A 51 -17.16 34.65 -12.80
C ARG A 51 -18.31 34.64 -11.82
N GLY A 52 -19.47 35.16 -12.21
CA GLY A 52 -20.67 35.12 -11.37
C GLY A 52 -21.13 33.70 -11.06
N ILE A 53 -21.22 32.84 -12.07
CA ILE A 53 -21.54 31.42 -11.88
C ILE A 53 -20.49 30.74 -11.00
N GLY A 54 -19.20 31.00 -11.24
CA GLY A 54 -18.11 30.45 -10.42
C GLY A 54 -18.23 30.82 -8.93
N TYR A 55 -18.50 32.09 -8.61
CA TYR A 55 -18.68 32.53 -7.22
C TYR A 55 -19.93 31.94 -6.57
N LEU A 56 -21.04 31.82 -7.31
CA LEU A 56 -22.24 31.17 -6.81
C LEU A 56 -21.98 29.69 -6.45
N LEU A 57 -21.34 28.94 -7.35
CA LEU A 57 -21.00 27.55 -7.11
C LEU A 57 -20.05 27.37 -5.93
N LEU A 58 -19.05 28.26 -5.79
CA LEU A 58 -18.13 28.24 -4.65
C LEU A 58 -18.84 28.53 -3.33
N SER A 59 -19.72 29.54 -3.28
CA SER A 59 -20.51 29.84 -2.09
C SER A 59 -21.43 28.68 -1.70
N LEU A 60 -22.09 28.03 -2.67
CA LEU A 60 -22.91 26.84 -2.42
C LEU A 60 -22.06 25.66 -1.93
N ALA A 61 -20.88 25.44 -2.49
CA ALA A 61 -19.96 24.40 -2.04
C ALA A 61 -19.48 24.65 -0.60
N MET A 62 -19.09 25.89 -0.25
CA MET A 62 -18.71 26.24 1.13
C MET A 62 -19.89 26.09 2.10
N ALA A 63 -21.10 26.45 1.71
CA ALA A 63 -22.29 26.21 2.55
C ALA A 63 -22.55 24.71 2.76
N GLY A 64 -22.49 23.92 1.69
CA GLY A 64 -22.66 22.47 1.75
C GLY A 64 -21.58 21.77 2.59
N LEU A 65 -20.32 22.18 2.45
CA LEU A 65 -19.21 21.64 3.24
C LEU A 65 -19.30 22.03 4.72
N THR A 66 -19.76 23.24 5.04
CA THR A 66 -19.98 23.66 6.43
C THR A 66 -21.13 22.87 7.06
N TYR A 67 -22.21 22.66 6.28
CA TYR A 67 -23.33 21.84 6.71
C TYR A 67 -22.88 20.39 6.94
N TRP A 68 -22.15 19.80 5.99
CA TRP A 68 -21.54 18.48 6.13
C TRP A 68 -20.70 18.39 7.40
N ALA A 69 -19.76 19.32 7.61
CA ALA A 69 -18.91 19.37 8.80
C ALA A 69 -19.69 19.50 10.12
N HIS A 70 -20.90 20.06 10.09
CA HIS A 70 -21.76 20.19 11.27
C HIS A 70 -22.52 18.90 11.60
N ILE A 71 -22.90 18.12 10.58
CA ILE A 71 -23.72 16.90 10.76
C ILE A 71 -22.88 15.63 10.89
N THR A 72 -21.63 15.66 10.42
CA THR A 72 -20.74 14.50 10.49
C THR A 72 -20.31 14.20 11.91
N THR A 73 -20.42 12.94 12.30
CA THR A 73 -19.88 12.40 13.56
C THR A 73 -18.58 11.61 13.34
N GLU A 74 -17.99 11.69 12.14
CA GLU A 74 -16.81 10.90 11.77
C GLU A 74 -15.52 11.38 12.45
N PHE A 75 -15.44 12.67 12.80
CA PHE A 75 -14.30 13.27 13.50
C PHE A 75 -14.80 14.23 14.58
N GLU A 76 -14.04 14.39 15.66
CA GLU A 76 -14.34 15.37 16.71
C GLU A 76 -13.84 16.75 16.26
N PRO A 77 -14.71 17.74 15.97
CA PRO A 77 -14.27 19.07 15.56
C PRO A 77 -13.65 19.83 16.75
N PHE A 78 -12.57 20.57 16.51
CA PHE A 78 -12.03 21.45 17.53
C PHE A 78 -13.07 22.52 17.93
N PRO A 79 -13.01 23.04 19.18
CA PRO A 79 -13.96 24.04 19.65
C PRO A 79 -13.99 25.27 18.73
N GLY A 80 -15.13 25.51 18.06
CA GLY A 80 -15.31 26.66 17.17
C GLY A 80 -14.94 26.43 15.69
N LEU A 81 -14.74 25.19 15.23
CA LEU A 81 -14.54 24.92 13.79
C LEU A 81 -15.64 25.55 12.93
N ILE A 82 -16.92 25.28 13.27
CA ILE A 82 -18.05 25.77 12.49
C ILE A 82 -18.10 27.31 12.49
N THR A 83 -17.78 27.96 13.60
CA THR A 83 -17.77 29.42 13.67
C THR A 83 -16.66 30.00 12.78
N VAL A 84 -15.47 29.39 12.77
CA VAL A 84 -14.37 29.78 11.86
C VAL A 84 -14.77 29.59 10.39
N LEU A 85 -15.37 28.46 10.03
CA LEU A 85 -15.83 28.20 8.66
C LEU A 85 -16.91 29.19 8.20
N LEU A 86 -17.86 29.52 9.09
CA LEU A 86 -18.88 30.55 8.82
C LEU A 86 -18.26 31.93 8.65
N ILE A 87 -17.27 32.31 9.48
CA ILE A 87 -16.54 33.58 9.34
C ILE A 87 -15.85 33.64 7.97
N LEU A 88 -15.16 32.57 7.55
CA LEU A 88 -14.48 32.52 6.25
C LEU A 88 -15.49 32.58 5.09
N ALA A 89 -16.63 31.90 5.19
CA ALA A 89 -17.71 31.98 4.20
C ALA A 89 -18.28 33.41 4.09
N LEU A 90 -18.48 34.10 5.22
CA LEU A 90 -18.93 35.49 5.25
C LEU A 90 -17.87 36.45 4.68
N LEU A 91 -16.58 36.24 4.97
CA LEU A 91 -15.48 37.02 4.40
C LEU A 91 -15.40 36.84 2.88
N PHE A 92 -15.57 35.61 2.38
CA PHE A 92 -15.65 35.35 0.94
C PHE A 92 -16.86 36.05 0.32
N TRP A 93 -18.03 35.99 0.96
CA TRP A 93 -19.24 36.64 0.47
C TRP A 93 -19.11 38.18 0.43
N ALA A 94 -18.55 38.78 1.49
CA ALA A 94 -18.24 40.21 1.52
C ALA A 94 -17.25 40.59 0.40
N TRP A 95 -16.24 39.75 0.16
CA TRP A 95 -15.30 39.93 -0.93
C TRP A 95 -15.98 39.85 -2.32
N VAL A 96 -16.93 38.93 -2.52
CA VAL A 96 -17.75 38.86 -3.75
C VAL A 96 -18.54 40.15 -3.97
N ILE A 97 -19.14 40.72 -2.91
CA ILE A 97 -19.89 42.00 -3.02
C ILE A 97 -18.94 43.15 -3.41
N VAL A 98 -17.80 43.28 -2.73
CA VAL A 98 -16.81 44.33 -3.00
C VAL A 98 -16.23 44.20 -4.42
N SER A 99 -15.95 42.97 -4.86
CA SER A 99 -15.46 42.70 -6.22
C SER A 99 -16.47 43.10 -7.30
N ALA A 100 -17.77 42.86 -7.09
CA ALA A 100 -18.82 43.29 -8.01
C ALA A 100 -18.91 44.83 -8.11
N VAL A 101 -18.87 45.52 -6.96
CA VAL A 101 -18.92 46.99 -6.89
C VAL A 101 -17.70 47.62 -7.58
N LEU A 102 -16.50 47.10 -7.34
CA LEU A 102 -15.27 47.62 -7.92
C LEU A 102 -15.16 47.29 -9.42
N ALA A 103 -15.63 46.12 -9.84
CA ALA A 103 -15.74 45.76 -11.25
C ALA A 103 -16.69 46.70 -12.01
N ALA A 104 -17.80 47.10 -11.40
CA ALA A 104 -18.71 48.11 -11.98
C ALA A 104 -18.04 49.49 -12.11
N ARG A 105 -17.13 49.85 -11.20
CA ARG A 105 -16.33 51.08 -11.24
C ARG A 105 -15.08 50.98 -12.14
N GLN A 106 -14.93 49.91 -12.91
CA GLN A 106 -13.76 49.62 -13.75
C GLN A 106 -12.41 49.67 -13.00
N ARG A 107 -12.41 49.48 -11.67
CA ARG A 107 -11.17 49.44 -10.88
C ARG A 107 -10.61 48.02 -10.91
N ARG A 108 -9.28 47.91 -11.11
CA ARG A 108 -8.57 46.63 -10.93
C ARG A 108 -8.71 46.21 -9.47
N PHE A 109 -9.36 45.07 -9.24
CA PHE A 109 -9.49 44.45 -7.93
C PHE A 109 -8.68 43.16 -7.90
N ALA A 110 -8.05 42.87 -6.76
CA ALA A 110 -7.16 41.73 -6.62
C ALA A 110 -7.96 40.41 -6.44
N PRO A 111 -7.98 39.51 -7.45
CA PRO A 111 -8.66 38.21 -7.35
C PRO A 111 -8.07 37.31 -6.25
N ALA A 112 -6.82 37.56 -5.86
CA ALA A 112 -6.05 36.76 -4.91
C ALA A 112 -6.69 36.67 -3.52
N MET A 113 -7.36 37.73 -3.05
CA MET A 113 -7.92 37.74 -1.69
C MET A 113 -9.08 36.74 -1.52
N GLY A 114 -9.96 36.63 -2.51
CA GLY A 114 -11.03 35.62 -2.50
C GLY A 114 -10.50 34.20 -2.58
N LEU A 115 -9.44 34.00 -3.38
CA LEU A 115 -8.75 32.71 -3.46
C LEU A 115 -8.11 32.30 -2.12
N ILE A 116 -7.46 33.24 -1.42
CA ILE A 116 -6.86 32.99 -0.10
C ILE A 116 -7.93 32.55 0.91
N VAL A 117 -9.10 33.19 0.92
CA VAL A 117 -10.19 32.81 1.84
C VAL A 117 -10.71 31.41 1.54
N VAL A 118 -10.91 31.07 0.26
CA VAL A 118 -11.33 29.71 -0.15
C VAL A 118 -10.26 28.67 0.19
N LEU A 119 -8.99 28.97 -0.01
CA LEU A 119 -7.88 28.10 0.36
C LEU A 119 -7.80 27.92 1.88
N ALA A 120 -7.92 28.99 2.67
CA ALA A 120 -7.94 28.90 4.14
C ALA A 120 -9.13 28.04 4.62
N TYR A 121 -10.32 28.27 4.06
CA TYR A 121 -11.52 27.49 4.37
C TYR A 121 -11.31 25.99 4.08
N THR A 122 -10.84 25.66 2.88
CA THR A 122 -10.64 24.26 2.46
C THR A 122 -9.50 23.59 3.22
N TYR A 123 -8.43 24.31 3.54
CA TYR A 123 -7.31 23.76 4.29
C TYR A 123 -7.66 23.53 5.77
N ILE A 124 -8.41 24.42 6.42
CA ILE A 124 -8.85 24.23 7.81
C ILE A 124 -9.82 23.04 7.89
N LEU A 125 -10.81 22.98 6.99
CA LEU A 125 -11.73 21.85 6.95
C LEU A 125 -10.99 20.54 6.62
N GLY A 126 -10.08 20.58 5.64
CA GLY A 126 -9.27 19.43 5.25
C GLY A 126 -8.36 18.94 6.38
N TRP A 127 -7.69 19.85 7.10
CA TRP A 127 -6.85 19.54 8.25
C TRP A 127 -7.62 18.79 9.34
N GLN A 128 -8.85 19.23 9.63
CA GLN A 128 -9.70 18.56 10.60
C GLN A 128 -10.24 17.22 10.07
N ALA A 129 -10.73 17.19 8.84
CA ALA A 129 -11.30 15.99 8.23
C ALA A 129 -10.25 14.87 8.03
N THR A 130 -8.96 15.24 7.98
CA THR A 130 -7.82 14.31 7.91
C THR A 130 -7.18 14.05 9.28
N GLU A 131 -7.76 14.57 10.37
CA GLU A 131 -7.34 14.36 11.76
C GLU A 131 -5.85 14.63 12.02
N VAL A 132 -5.29 15.67 11.40
CA VAL A 132 -3.86 15.96 11.50
C VAL A 132 -3.51 16.42 12.92
N ASN A 133 -2.86 15.53 13.67
CA ASN A 133 -2.42 15.76 15.03
C ASN A 133 -0.88 15.78 15.13
N LEU A 134 -0.30 16.99 15.07
CA LEU A 134 1.14 17.20 15.16
C LEU A 134 1.70 16.81 16.54
N GLN A 135 0.93 17.01 17.61
CA GLN A 135 1.39 16.65 18.95
C GLN A 135 1.57 15.14 19.07
N LYS A 136 0.54 14.37 18.69
CA LYS A 136 0.58 12.90 18.65
C LYS A 136 1.73 12.39 17.79
N PHE A 137 1.93 13.00 16.62
CA PHE A 137 3.05 12.69 15.73
C PHE A 137 4.40 12.78 16.45
N PHE A 138 4.67 13.84 17.22
CA PHE A 138 5.94 13.97 17.93
C PHE A 138 6.04 13.15 19.22
N THR A 139 4.92 12.90 19.92
CA THR A 139 4.93 12.14 21.19
C THR A 139 5.04 10.64 21.00
N GLU A 140 4.38 10.06 19.98
CA GLU A 140 4.39 8.60 19.72
C GLU A 140 5.48 8.16 18.73
N PHE A 141 6.22 9.11 18.16
CA PHE A 141 7.32 8.80 17.25
C PHE A 141 8.40 7.91 17.86
N PRO A 142 8.89 8.12 19.11
CA PRO A 142 9.94 7.28 19.69
C PRO A 142 9.54 5.80 19.80
N ASP A 143 8.29 5.51 20.17
CA ASP A 143 7.78 4.14 20.28
C ASP A 143 7.67 3.48 18.89
N THR A 144 7.23 4.24 17.89
CA THR A 144 7.12 3.80 16.50
C THR A 144 8.50 3.61 15.84
N PHE A 145 9.51 4.38 16.27
CA PHE A 145 10.85 4.32 15.71
C PHE A 145 11.50 2.94 15.90
N ASN A 146 11.20 2.25 17.00
CA ASN A 146 11.65 0.87 17.23
C ASN A 146 11.09 -0.11 16.19
N ILE A 147 9.85 0.09 15.73
CA ILE A 147 9.26 -0.71 14.64
C ILE A 147 9.92 -0.34 13.32
N PHE A 148 10.09 0.97 13.06
CA PHE A 148 10.70 1.49 11.85
C PHE A 148 12.12 0.94 11.64
N THR A 149 12.95 0.88 12.69
CA THR A 149 14.32 0.35 12.59
C THR A 149 14.35 -1.13 12.18
N ARG A 150 13.39 -1.95 12.63
CA ARG A 150 13.27 -3.37 12.22
C ARG A 150 12.90 -3.53 10.75
N VAL A 151 12.08 -2.63 10.21
CA VAL A 151 11.70 -2.60 8.79
C VAL A 151 12.86 -2.07 7.93
N MET A 152 13.55 -1.03 8.39
CA MET A 152 14.66 -0.41 7.67
C MET A 152 15.92 -1.27 7.64
N TRP A 153 16.17 -2.07 8.67
CA TRP A 153 17.34 -2.96 8.76
C TRP A 153 16.97 -4.41 9.07
N PRO A 154 16.33 -5.13 8.12
CA PRO A 154 15.83 -6.48 8.36
C PRO A 154 16.92 -7.55 8.24
N TRP A 155 18.14 -7.18 7.81
CA TRP A 155 19.21 -8.10 7.40
C TRP A 155 19.73 -9.00 8.53
N ARG A 156 19.50 -8.64 9.80
CA ARG A 156 19.78 -9.53 10.94
C ARG A 156 18.88 -10.77 10.97
N ALA A 157 17.65 -10.66 10.45
CA ALA A 157 16.68 -11.76 10.36
C ALA A 157 16.67 -12.42 8.97
N ALA A 158 17.46 -11.92 8.03
CA ALA A 158 17.59 -12.48 6.68
C ALA A 158 18.48 -13.73 6.66
N PHE A 159 19.36 -13.85 7.64
CA PHE A 159 20.32 -14.93 7.75
C PHE A 159 20.20 -15.60 9.10
N GLU A 160 20.00 -16.91 9.09
CA GLU A 160 19.86 -17.74 10.28
C GLU A 160 20.98 -18.78 10.28
N ARG A 161 21.35 -19.27 11.45
CA ARG A 161 22.26 -20.42 11.58
C ARG A 161 21.43 -21.65 11.91
N GLU A 162 21.87 -22.81 11.44
CA GLU A 162 21.30 -24.08 11.89
C GLU A 162 21.50 -24.19 13.40
N GLN A 163 20.39 -24.40 14.10
CA GLN A 163 20.38 -24.63 15.53
C GLN A 163 20.39 -26.14 15.73
N GLU A 164 21.42 -26.64 16.38
CA GLU A 164 21.43 -27.99 16.92
C GLU A 164 20.87 -27.91 18.34
N LEU A 165 19.86 -28.74 18.62
CA LEU A 165 19.20 -28.80 19.92
C LEU A 165 19.69 -30.06 20.62
N LEU A 166 20.64 -29.90 21.54
CA LEU A 166 21.04 -31.00 22.42
C LEU A 166 20.01 -31.08 23.56
N ILE A 167 19.33 -32.21 23.68
CA ILE A 167 18.35 -32.46 24.74
C ILE A 167 18.78 -33.68 25.54
N ALA A 168 19.02 -33.49 26.84
CA ALA A 168 19.10 -34.59 27.79
C ALA A 168 17.80 -34.66 28.61
N ARG A 169 17.40 -35.85 29.03
CA ARG A 169 16.10 -36.10 29.66
C ARG A 169 16.25 -36.94 30.92
N ALA A 170 15.42 -36.64 31.93
CA ALA A 170 15.34 -37.37 33.18
C ALA A 170 13.90 -37.36 33.70
N ASP A 171 13.48 -38.47 34.28
CA ASP A 171 12.13 -38.62 34.83
C ASP A 171 12.04 -38.05 36.25
N PHE A 172 10.91 -37.41 36.57
CA PHE A 172 10.57 -36.92 37.90
C PHE A 172 9.13 -37.30 38.26
N ALA A 173 8.93 -38.03 39.34
CA ALA A 173 7.59 -38.45 39.79
C ALA A 173 6.94 -37.47 40.77
N ASN A 174 5.67 -37.16 40.54
CA ASN A 174 4.81 -36.38 41.43
C ASN A 174 3.40 -37.01 41.55
N PRO A 175 2.91 -37.37 42.75
CA PRO A 175 3.64 -37.47 44.02
C PRO A 175 4.66 -38.63 44.00
N CYS A 176 5.56 -38.70 44.99
CA CYS A 176 6.58 -39.75 45.04
C CYS A 176 5.94 -41.16 45.25
N PRO A 177 6.32 -42.18 44.44
CA PRO A 177 5.85 -43.55 44.62
C PRO A 177 6.43 -44.19 45.90
N GLU A 178 5.72 -45.16 46.49
CA GLU A 178 6.13 -45.86 47.72
C GLU A 178 7.48 -46.60 47.59
N GLU A 179 7.78 -47.15 46.41
CA GLU A 179 9.04 -47.85 46.12
C GLU A 179 10.15 -46.91 45.59
N GLY A 180 9.86 -45.62 45.42
CA GLY A 180 10.76 -44.67 44.76
C GLY A 180 10.90 -44.93 43.25
N LEU A 181 11.43 -43.97 42.50
CA LEU A 181 11.88 -44.22 41.13
C LEU A 181 13.31 -44.80 41.16
N PRO A 182 13.68 -45.68 40.22
CA PRO A 182 15.04 -46.20 40.14
C PRO A 182 16.05 -45.03 40.04
N PRO A 183 17.21 -45.12 40.73
CA PRO A 183 18.24 -44.10 40.64
C PRO A 183 18.67 -43.88 39.19
N GLN A 184 18.76 -42.62 38.79
CA GLN A 184 19.27 -42.25 37.47
C GLN A 184 20.79 -42.29 37.53
N GLU A 185 21.41 -43.06 36.64
CA GLU A 185 22.86 -43.11 36.53
C GLU A 185 23.36 -42.00 35.60
N PRO A 186 24.49 -41.34 35.92
CA PRO A 186 25.17 -40.44 34.99
C PRO A 186 25.44 -41.16 33.66
N GLY A 187 25.15 -40.49 32.54
CA GLY A 187 25.46 -41.03 31.22
C GLY A 187 26.97 -41.22 31.04
N SER A 188 27.38 -42.27 30.32
CA SER A 188 28.77 -42.52 29.97
C SER A 188 29.01 -42.25 28.48
N GLY A 189 29.84 -41.27 28.14
CA GLY A 189 30.25 -40.96 26.75
C GLY A 189 30.05 -39.50 26.36
N ASP A 190 30.12 -39.23 25.05
CA ASP A 190 29.94 -37.89 24.44
C ASP A 190 28.46 -37.48 24.29
N GLU A 191 27.50 -38.28 24.79
CA GLU A 191 26.07 -37.98 24.73
C GLU A 191 25.64 -37.13 25.93
N ALA A 192 24.80 -36.11 25.67
CA ALA A 192 24.26 -35.25 26.72
C ALA A 192 23.33 -36.03 27.68
N TRP A 193 23.59 -35.95 28.97
CA TRP A 193 22.83 -36.63 30.01
C TRP A 193 22.47 -35.68 31.16
N ILE A 194 21.39 -35.99 31.87
CA ILE A 194 21.02 -35.34 33.13
C ILE A 194 20.54 -36.36 34.16
N VAL A 195 20.73 -36.01 35.43
CA VAL A 195 20.29 -36.73 36.61
C VAL A 195 19.61 -35.74 37.54
N VAL A 196 18.44 -36.12 38.05
CA VAL A 196 17.63 -35.30 38.96
C VAL A 196 17.61 -35.95 40.34
N GLU A 197 18.08 -35.23 41.36
CA GLU A 197 18.16 -35.69 42.76
C GLU A 197 17.42 -34.74 43.71
N PRO A 198 16.35 -35.18 44.41
CA PRO A 198 15.67 -36.47 44.29
C PRO A 198 14.86 -36.56 42.97
N ASN A 199 14.71 -37.79 42.45
CA ASN A 199 13.94 -38.08 41.22
C ASN A 199 12.41 -38.13 41.46
N CYS A 200 11.93 -37.78 42.65
CA CYS A 200 10.52 -37.70 42.97
C CYS A 200 10.28 -36.62 44.03
N GLY A 201 9.05 -36.12 44.12
CA GLY A 201 8.67 -35.15 45.14
C GLY A 201 7.28 -34.58 44.93
N GLU A 202 6.98 -33.52 45.66
CA GLU A 202 5.73 -32.77 45.52
C GLU A 202 5.98 -31.43 44.81
N PHE A 203 5.11 -31.11 43.87
CA PHE A 203 5.09 -29.81 43.20
C PHE A 203 4.65 -28.68 44.13
N ALA A 204 5.15 -27.47 43.87
CA ALA A 204 4.69 -26.29 44.58
C ALA A 204 3.18 -26.10 44.34
N ARG A 205 2.44 -25.76 45.41
CA ARG A 205 0.99 -25.51 45.33
C ARG A 205 0.64 -24.22 46.03
N TYR A 206 -0.27 -23.47 45.42
CA TYR A 206 -0.84 -22.29 46.05
C TYR A 206 -1.93 -22.70 47.04
N VAL A 207 -1.76 -22.33 48.30
CA VAL A 207 -2.75 -22.57 49.36
C VAL A 207 -3.41 -21.25 49.72
N LEU A 208 -4.73 -21.19 49.55
CA LEU A 208 -5.53 -20.00 49.82
C LEU A 208 -5.35 -19.56 51.28
N GLY A 209 -4.76 -18.38 51.50
CA GLY A 209 -4.51 -17.81 52.82
C GLY A 209 -3.09 -18.01 53.38
N GLU A 210 -2.31 -18.95 52.83
CA GLU A 210 -0.92 -19.23 53.25
C GLU A 210 0.13 -18.89 52.18
N GLY A 211 -0.30 -18.60 50.94
CA GLY A 211 0.59 -18.31 49.82
C GLY A 211 1.07 -19.58 49.11
N VAL A 212 2.19 -19.49 48.39
CA VAL A 212 2.78 -20.63 47.68
C VAL A 212 3.56 -21.49 48.67
N ARG A 213 3.14 -22.75 48.86
CA ARG A 213 3.98 -23.74 49.53
C ARG A 213 5.06 -24.20 48.56
N PRO A 214 6.36 -24.07 48.90
CA PRO A 214 7.44 -24.46 48.01
C PRO A 214 7.39 -25.97 47.73
N GLY A 215 7.68 -26.35 46.49
CA GLY A 215 7.82 -27.74 46.09
C GLY A 215 9.08 -28.36 46.67
N THR A 216 9.25 -29.67 46.47
CA THR A 216 10.48 -30.38 46.85
C THR A 216 11.68 -29.78 46.13
N GLU A 217 12.73 -29.44 46.87
CA GLU A 217 13.99 -28.95 46.30
C GLU A 217 14.71 -30.10 45.60
N LEU A 218 15.09 -29.88 44.34
CA LEU A 218 15.75 -30.86 43.50
C LEU A 218 16.98 -30.24 42.82
N THR A 219 18.01 -31.05 42.66
CA THR A 219 19.24 -30.69 41.98
C THR A 219 19.31 -31.45 40.66
N VAL A 220 19.41 -30.71 39.56
CA VAL A 220 19.64 -31.26 38.22
C VAL A 220 21.13 -31.15 37.94
N ARG A 221 21.79 -32.30 37.79
CA ARG A 221 23.18 -32.41 37.32
C ARG A 221 23.18 -32.92 35.89
N GLY A 222 24.00 -32.36 35.04
CA GLY A 222 24.15 -32.85 33.67
C GLY A 222 25.57 -32.74 33.16
N GLY A 223 25.87 -33.52 32.13
CA GLY A 223 27.16 -33.56 31.44
C GLY A 223 26.98 -33.94 29.98
N GLY A 224 28.06 -33.82 29.19
CA GLY A 224 28.00 -34.06 27.74
C GLY A 224 27.37 -32.91 26.94
N PHE A 225 27.25 -31.72 27.53
CA PHE A 225 26.87 -30.50 26.83
C PHE A 225 28.12 -29.74 26.35
N LEU A 226 27.95 -28.74 25.49
CA LEU A 226 29.08 -27.91 25.07
C LEU A 226 29.52 -26.98 26.21
N PRO A 227 30.83 -26.72 26.38
CA PRO A 227 31.36 -25.87 27.44
C PRO A 227 31.05 -24.38 27.22
N ASP A 228 30.99 -23.60 28.31
CA ASP A 228 30.72 -22.15 28.34
C ASP A 228 29.41 -21.72 27.66
N ARG A 229 28.36 -22.54 27.79
CA ARG A 229 27.07 -22.30 27.13
C ARG A 229 25.92 -22.44 28.10
N GLU A 230 24.90 -21.64 27.87
CA GLU A 230 23.67 -21.71 28.65
C GLU A 230 22.86 -22.96 28.30
N VAL A 231 22.40 -23.65 29.33
CA VAL A 231 21.48 -24.79 29.28
C VAL A 231 20.19 -24.36 29.95
N GLU A 232 19.09 -24.47 29.22
CA GLU A 232 17.76 -24.18 29.72
C GLU A 232 17.10 -25.43 30.28
N ILE A 233 16.45 -25.31 31.45
CA ILE A 233 15.66 -26.41 32.02
C ILE A 233 14.20 -26.26 31.59
N TRP A 234 13.68 -27.35 31.05
CA TRP A 234 12.31 -27.50 30.57
C TRP A 234 11.65 -28.68 31.26
N TRP A 235 10.34 -28.63 31.41
CA TRP A 235 9.54 -29.72 31.93
C TRP A 235 8.53 -30.13 30.86
N LYS A 236 8.30 -31.43 30.74
CA LYS A 236 7.27 -32.00 29.90
C LYS A 236 6.37 -32.87 30.76
N ASP A 237 5.09 -32.58 30.73
CA ASP A 237 4.10 -33.31 31.51
C ASP A 237 3.70 -34.65 30.84
N PRO A 238 2.96 -35.53 31.54
CA PRO A 238 2.52 -36.81 30.99
C PRO A 238 1.64 -36.72 29.74
N ILE A 239 0.99 -35.57 29.50
CA ILE A 239 0.14 -35.32 28.33
C ILE A 239 0.94 -34.70 27.16
N GLY A 240 2.24 -34.48 27.35
CA GLY A 240 3.17 -34.01 26.34
C GLY A 240 3.27 -32.49 26.21
N GLN A 241 2.66 -31.72 27.10
CA GLN A 241 2.80 -30.27 27.15
C GLN A 241 4.14 -29.90 27.79
N GLU A 242 4.88 -29.03 27.11
CA GLU A 242 6.19 -28.54 27.55
C GLU A 242 6.07 -27.14 28.14
N PHE A 243 6.75 -26.89 29.26
CA PHE A 243 6.75 -25.60 29.93
C PHE A 243 8.10 -25.31 30.60
N ARG A 244 8.40 -24.02 30.80
CA ARG A 244 9.57 -23.58 31.55
C ARG A 244 9.19 -23.30 33.00
N PRO A 245 9.83 -23.95 33.98
CA PRO A 245 9.59 -23.69 35.39
C PRO A 245 10.11 -22.28 35.76
N ILE A 246 9.35 -21.59 36.60
CA ILE A 246 9.74 -20.31 37.19
C ILE A 246 10.03 -20.56 38.67
N TYR A 247 11.23 -20.18 39.12
CA TYR A 247 11.67 -20.27 40.50
C TYR A 247 12.20 -18.90 40.92
N GLU A 248 11.74 -18.40 42.08
CA GLU A 248 12.06 -17.05 42.57
C GLU A 248 11.82 -15.89 41.57
N GLY A 249 10.94 -16.10 40.59
CA GLY A 249 10.57 -15.09 39.59
C GLY A 249 11.38 -15.14 38.30
N GLU A 250 12.36 -16.05 38.19
CA GLU A 250 13.18 -16.24 36.99
C GLU A 250 13.03 -17.64 36.40
N THR A 251 13.29 -17.78 35.10
CA THR A 251 13.36 -19.09 34.44
C THR A 251 14.67 -19.78 34.77
N ILE A 252 14.63 -21.08 35.02
CA ILE A 252 15.82 -21.84 35.41
C ILE A 252 16.72 -22.10 34.19
N SER A 253 17.95 -21.59 34.27
CA SER A 253 19.05 -21.92 33.35
C SER A 253 20.37 -22.07 34.12
N ALA A 254 21.34 -22.74 33.50
CA ALA A 254 22.67 -22.96 34.05
C ALA A 254 23.72 -22.76 32.96
N MET A 255 24.87 -22.19 33.31
CA MET A 255 26.04 -22.16 32.43
C MET A 255 26.84 -23.44 32.63
N THR A 256 27.23 -24.09 31.52
CA THR A 256 28.15 -25.23 31.55
C THR A 256 29.58 -24.78 31.86
N ASP A 257 30.32 -25.63 32.56
CA ASP A 257 31.76 -25.45 32.82
C ASP A 257 32.62 -25.79 31.59
N ASP A 258 33.95 -25.68 31.74
CA ASP A 258 34.94 -25.99 30.70
C ASP A 258 34.88 -27.45 30.19
N GLU A 259 34.27 -28.35 30.97
CA GLU A 259 34.09 -29.77 30.65
C GLU A 259 32.67 -30.08 30.12
N GLY A 260 31.79 -29.08 30.02
CA GLY A 260 30.42 -29.25 29.53
C GLY A 260 29.43 -29.77 30.57
N ASN A 261 29.79 -29.72 31.86
CA ASN A 261 28.93 -30.12 32.97
C ASN A 261 28.21 -28.92 33.59
N PHE A 262 27.06 -29.17 34.19
CA PHE A 262 26.34 -28.16 34.96
C PHE A 262 25.62 -28.79 36.16
N SER A 263 25.37 -27.97 37.18
CA SER A 263 24.55 -28.35 38.33
C SER A 263 23.70 -27.16 38.75
N VAL A 264 22.39 -27.35 38.84
CA VAL A 264 21.45 -26.31 39.26
C VAL A 264 20.44 -26.88 40.25
N THR A 265 20.16 -26.14 41.32
CA THR A 265 19.23 -26.53 42.37
C THR A 265 18.04 -25.57 42.36
N PHE A 266 16.82 -26.12 42.35
CA PHE A 266 15.58 -25.34 42.36
C PHE A 266 14.42 -26.16 42.95
N GLY A 267 13.33 -25.49 43.32
CA GLY A 267 12.12 -26.17 43.81
C GLY A 267 11.25 -26.72 42.68
N ALA A 268 10.65 -27.89 42.87
CA ALA A 268 9.70 -28.47 41.93
C ALA A 268 8.58 -27.46 41.56
N PRO A 269 8.22 -27.34 40.27
CA PRO A 269 7.46 -26.20 39.78
C PRO A 269 6.03 -26.16 40.33
N GLN A 270 5.42 -24.98 40.25
CA GLN A 270 3.98 -24.87 40.42
C GLN A 270 3.28 -25.34 39.15
N TYR A 271 2.70 -26.54 39.20
CA TYR A 271 1.93 -27.10 38.11
C TYR A 271 0.67 -27.78 38.67
N GLU A 272 -0.49 -27.37 38.16
CA GLU A 272 -1.77 -27.95 38.56
C GLU A 272 -2.00 -29.25 37.79
N THR A 273 -1.82 -30.37 38.47
CA THR A 273 -2.19 -31.69 37.92
C THR A 273 -3.67 -31.71 37.56
N PRO A 274 -4.05 -32.13 36.34
CA PRO A 274 -5.45 -32.21 35.92
C PRO A 274 -6.29 -33.04 36.90
N PRO A 275 -7.54 -32.65 37.20
CA PRO A 275 -8.38 -33.34 38.21
C PRO A 275 -8.67 -34.82 37.92
N GLN A 276 -8.43 -35.24 36.67
CA GLN A 276 -8.65 -36.60 36.17
C GLN A 276 -7.41 -37.49 36.33
N ALA A 277 -6.25 -36.91 36.64
CA ALA A 277 -5.01 -37.63 36.85
C ALA A 277 -5.05 -38.33 38.22
N VAL A 278 -5.12 -39.67 38.20
CA VAL A 278 -5.13 -40.51 39.42
C VAL A 278 -3.81 -41.27 39.50
N GLY A 279 -3.14 -41.19 40.64
CA GLY A 279 -1.87 -41.88 40.90
C GLY A 279 -0.63 -41.06 40.54
N VAL A 280 0.52 -41.74 40.53
CA VAL A 280 1.85 -41.16 40.29
C VAL A 280 1.96 -40.64 38.85
N GLN A 281 2.28 -39.36 38.69
CA GLN A 281 2.52 -38.74 37.39
C GLN A 281 4.02 -38.62 37.15
N ILE A 282 4.51 -39.16 36.04
CA ILE A 282 5.92 -39.07 35.64
C ILE A 282 6.07 -37.90 34.68
N HIS A 283 6.77 -36.87 35.12
CA HIS A 283 7.17 -35.72 34.31
C HIS A 283 8.57 -35.95 33.76
N GLU A 284 8.84 -35.45 32.56
CA GLU A 284 10.17 -35.50 31.96
C GLU A 284 10.82 -34.12 32.13
N VAL A 285 11.85 -34.05 32.97
CA VAL A 285 12.76 -32.91 33.08
C VAL A 285 13.70 -32.97 31.89
N GLN A 286 13.88 -31.85 31.19
CA GLN A 286 14.74 -31.76 30.03
C GLN A 286 15.74 -30.63 30.19
N ALA A 287 17.02 -30.91 29.93
CA ALA A 287 18.04 -29.90 29.76
C ALA A 287 18.27 -29.68 28.27
N ARG A 288 18.03 -28.45 27.80
CA ARG A 288 18.12 -28.07 26.40
C ARG A 288 19.25 -27.08 26.20
N GLN A 289 20.17 -27.39 25.29
CA GLN A 289 21.19 -26.45 24.84
C GLN A 289 20.95 -26.15 23.36
N VAL A 290 20.59 -24.91 23.07
CA VAL A 290 20.41 -24.42 21.69
C VAL A 290 21.75 -23.88 21.23
N THR A 291 22.38 -24.55 20.28
CA THR A 291 23.68 -24.12 19.77
C THR A 291 23.61 -23.79 18.27
N ALA A 292 24.10 -22.60 17.91
CA ALA A 292 24.11 -22.12 16.54
C ALA A 292 25.41 -22.56 15.83
N ILE A 293 25.52 -23.86 15.53
CA ILE A 293 26.75 -24.48 14.98
C ILE A 293 26.81 -24.43 13.45
N GLY A 294 25.68 -24.21 12.76
CA GLY A 294 25.65 -24.26 11.30
C GLY A 294 26.25 -23.06 10.56
N ALA A 295 26.54 -23.28 9.27
CA ALA A 295 26.84 -22.22 8.31
C ALA A 295 25.68 -21.22 8.22
N LEU A 296 26.01 -19.98 7.85
CA LEU A 296 25.01 -18.94 7.63
C LEU A 296 24.11 -19.36 6.45
N ARG A 297 22.83 -19.62 6.71
CA ARG A 297 21.82 -19.95 5.69
C ARG A 297 20.83 -18.82 5.51
N VAL A 298 20.23 -18.75 4.32
CA VAL A 298 19.11 -17.85 4.03
C VAL A 298 17.94 -18.24 4.94
N SER A 299 17.33 -17.28 5.62
CA SER A 299 16.17 -17.56 6.47
C SER A 299 14.98 -18.03 5.63
N GLU A 300 14.11 -18.86 6.21
CA GLU A 300 12.90 -19.35 5.52
C GLU A 300 12.02 -18.19 5.03
N ASN A 301 12.02 -17.08 5.78
CA ASN A 301 11.29 -15.88 5.42
C ASN A 301 11.87 -15.19 4.18
N LEU A 302 13.20 -15.09 4.06
CA LEU A 302 13.84 -14.50 2.89
C LEU A 302 13.66 -15.40 1.66
N GLU A 303 13.80 -16.72 1.81
CA GLU A 303 13.54 -17.67 0.72
C GLU A 303 12.09 -17.57 0.23
N LEU A 304 11.12 -17.54 1.15
CA LEU A 304 9.71 -17.34 0.83
C LEU A 304 9.50 -15.99 0.14
N ALA A 305 10.14 -14.91 0.60
CA ALA A 305 10.04 -13.60 -0.03
C ALA A 305 10.54 -13.62 -1.47
N ILE A 306 11.68 -14.24 -1.73
CA ILE A 306 12.25 -14.39 -3.08
C ILE A 306 11.29 -15.16 -3.99
N ASN A 307 10.82 -16.32 -3.53
CA ASN A 307 9.87 -17.14 -4.29
C ASN A 307 8.58 -16.37 -4.62
N ARG A 308 8.05 -15.59 -3.67
CA ARG A 308 6.85 -14.78 -3.89
C ARG A 308 7.10 -13.57 -4.76
N MET A 309 8.30 -12.99 -4.76
CA MET A 309 8.69 -11.92 -5.69
C MET A 309 8.74 -12.44 -7.12
N ILE A 310 9.28 -13.64 -7.33
CA ILE A 310 9.30 -14.29 -8.65
C ILE A 310 7.87 -14.46 -9.18
N VAL A 311 6.94 -14.93 -8.34
CA VAL A 311 5.51 -15.03 -8.68
C VAL A 311 4.97 -13.66 -9.09
N THR A 312 5.26 -12.59 -8.35
CA THR A 312 4.85 -11.21 -8.69
C THR A 312 5.37 -10.74 -10.06
N ILE A 313 6.62 -11.04 -10.40
CA ILE A 313 7.19 -10.71 -11.72
C ILE A 313 6.47 -11.47 -12.83
N PHE A 314 6.24 -12.77 -12.64
CA PHE A 314 5.51 -13.58 -13.63
C PHE A 314 4.05 -13.16 -13.75
N GLN A 315 3.38 -12.78 -12.67
CA GLN A 315 2.02 -12.24 -12.72
C GLN A 315 1.95 -10.99 -13.60
N ALA A 316 2.89 -10.06 -13.41
CA ALA A 316 2.99 -8.87 -14.24
C ALA A 316 3.30 -9.19 -15.70
N LEU A 317 4.21 -10.14 -15.96
CA LEU A 317 4.54 -10.59 -17.31
C LEU A 317 3.33 -11.19 -18.02
N MET A 318 2.61 -12.09 -17.36
CA MET A 318 1.41 -12.74 -17.91
C MET A 318 0.31 -11.71 -18.18
N ALA A 319 0.04 -10.81 -17.23
CA ALA A 319 -0.96 -9.78 -17.40
C ALA A 319 -0.63 -8.79 -18.52
N THR A 320 0.64 -8.42 -18.67
CA THR A 320 1.08 -7.59 -19.79
C THR A 320 0.93 -8.33 -21.11
N SER A 321 1.33 -9.60 -21.17
CA SER A 321 1.25 -10.42 -22.38
C SER A 321 -0.20 -10.58 -22.87
N PHE A 322 -1.11 -10.98 -21.98
CA PHE A 322 -2.54 -11.05 -22.31
C PHE A 322 -3.11 -9.66 -22.62
N GLY A 323 -2.68 -8.64 -21.88
CA GLY A 323 -3.06 -7.26 -22.10
C GLY A 323 -2.75 -6.78 -23.51
N ILE A 324 -1.56 -7.05 -24.04
CA ILE A 324 -1.14 -6.68 -25.41
C ILE A 324 -2.06 -7.34 -26.45
N VAL A 325 -2.34 -8.63 -26.30
CA VAL A 325 -3.14 -9.41 -27.26
C VAL A 325 -4.50 -8.76 -27.51
N PHE A 326 -5.17 -8.26 -26.47
CA PHE A 326 -6.47 -7.59 -26.60
C PHE A 326 -6.34 -6.07 -26.79
N ALA A 327 -5.29 -5.44 -26.27
CA ALA A 327 -5.04 -4.00 -26.42
C ALA A 327 -4.76 -3.62 -27.88
N ILE A 328 -4.04 -4.45 -28.64
CA ILE A 328 -3.73 -4.17 -30.04
C ILE A 328 -5.03 -4.04 -30.86
N PRO A 329 -5.94 -5.03 -30.95
CA PRO A 329 -7.22 -4.86 -31.64
C PRO A 329 -8.05 -3.68 -31.10
N ALA A 330 -8.15 -3.54 -29.77
CA ALA A 330 -8.90 -2.45 -29.15
C ALA A 330 -8.35 -1.07 -29.55
N SER A 331 -7.03 -0.95 -29.73
CA SER A 331 -6.39 0.31 -30.11
C SER A 331 -6.77 0.77 -31.51
N PHE A 332 -6.85 -0.14 -32.48
CA PHE A 332 -7.30 0.16 -33.84
C PHE A 332 -8.77 0.61 -33.85
N LEU A 333 -9.63 -0.02 -33.03
CA LEU A 333 -11.04 0.38 -32.87
C LEU A 333 -11.20 1.72 -32.15
N ALA A 334 -10.23 2.09 -31.29
CA ALA A 334 -10.23 3.33 -30.53
C ALA A 334 -9.49 4.50 -31.23
N ALA A 335 -8.93 4.28 -32.42
CA ALA A 335 -8.16 5.27 -33.18
C ALA A 335 -9.06 6.10 -34.10
N ARG A 336 -9.03 7.42 -33.92
CA ARG A 336 -9.88 8.37 -34.64
C ARG A 336 -9.61 8.38 -36.15
N ASN A 337 -8.34 8.37 -36.56
CA ASN A 337 -7.97 8.38 -37.98
C ASN A 337 -8.49 7.17 -38.77
N LEU A 338 -8.77 6.05 -38.10
CA LEU A 338 -9.29 4.84 -38.74
C LEU A 338 -10.82 4.74 -38.68
N MET A 339 -11.44 5.16 -37.58
CA MET A 339 -12.85 4.86 -37.30
C MET A 339 -13.83 6.02 -37.53
N TYR A 340 -13.36 7.23 -37.90
CA TYR A 340 -14.24 8.40 -38.03
C TYR A 340 -14.96 8.55 -39.38
N GLY A 341 -14.77 7.60 -40.31
CA GLY A 341 -15.28 7.67 -41.68
C GLY A 341 -16.80 7.48 -41.83
N THR A 342 -17.39 6.48 -41.17
CA THR A 342 -18.84 6.16 -41.29
C THR A 342 -19.55 6.26 -39.94
N LEU A 343 -20.89 6.40 -39.94
CA LEU A 343 -21.67 6.45 -38.70
C LEU A 343 -21.50 5.20 -37.81
N PRO A 344 -21.54 3.95 -38.35
CA PRO A 344 -21.31 2.75 -37.54
C PRO A 344 -19.91 2.69 -36.94
N THR A 345 -18.86 3.05 -37.69
CA THR A 345 -17.48 3.03 -37.17
C THR A 345 -17.28 4.10 -36.10
N ARG A 346 -17.93 5.27 -36.24
CA ARG A 346 -17.91 6.32 -35.23
C ARG A 346 -18.57 5.89 -33.92
N ILE A 347 -19.67 5.13 -33.99
CA ILE A 347 -20.31 4.55 -32.79
C ILE A 347 -19.35 3.58 -32.09
N ILE A 348 -18.72 2.66 -32.84
CA ILE A 348 -17.73 1.72 -32.29
C ILE A 348 -16.60 2.47 -31.59
N TYR A 349 -16.04 3.51 -32.21
CA TYR A 349 -15.00 4.35 -31.61
C TYR A 349 -15.43 4.93 -30.25
N TYR A 350 -16.63 5.50 -30.14
CA TYR A 350 -17.11 6.07 -28.89
C TYR A 350 -17.36 5.00 -27.82
N VAL A 351 -17.96 3.87 -28.19
CA VAL A 351 -18.22 2.76 -27.27
C VAL A 351 -16.91 2.17 -26.75
N THR A 352 -15.95 1.89 -27.64
CA THR A 352 -14.63 1.35 -27.26
C THR A 352 -13.91 2.31 -26.32
N ARG A 353 -13.83 3.61 -26.65
CA ARG A 353 -13.22 4.59 -25.74
C ARG A 353 -13.96 4.72 -24.42
N PHE A 354 -15.29 4.64 -24.42
CA PHE A 354 -16.08 4.66 -23.19
C PHE A 354 -15.74 3.47 -22.28
N VAL A 355 -15.77 2.25 -22.81
CA VAL A 355 -15.44 1.02 -22.05
C VAL A 355 -14.03 1.11 -21.48
N MET A 356 -13.05 1.56 -22.27
CA MET A 356 -11.67 1.70 -21.81
C MET A 356 -11.53 2.78 -20.73
N ASN A 357 -12.25 3.90 -20.85
CA ASN A 357 -12.26 4.93 -19.82
C ASN A 357 -12.86 4.40 -18.52
N VAL A 358 -13.99 3.67 -18.57
CA VAL A 358 -14.60 3.06 -17.38
C VAL A 358 -13.64 2.06 -16.73
N ALA A 359 -13.06 1.14 -17.51
CA ALA A 359 -12.13 0.14 -16.99
C ALA A 359 -10.87 0.76 -16.36
N ARG A 360 -10.42 1.93 -16.84
CA ARG A 360 -9.30 2.69 -16.27
C ARG A 360 -9.65 3.48 -15.00
N SER A 361 -10.90 3.91 -14.86
CA SER A 361 -11.35 4.63 -13.67
C SER A 361 -11.45 3.72 -12.43
N ILE A 362 -11.52 2.40 -12.64
CA ILE A 362 -11.54 1.40 -11.57
C ILE A 362 -10.11 0.95 -11.29
N GLU A 363 -9.67 1.13 -10.03
CA GLU A 363 -8.34 0.75 -9.58
C GLU A 363 -8.14 -0.78 -9.66
N PRO A 364 -6.94 -1.29 -10.01
CA PRO A 364 -6.69 -2.72 -10.17
C PRO A 364 -7.02 -3.58 -8.93
N ILE A 365 -6.96 -2.99 -7.73
CA ILE A 365 -7.30 -3.69 -6.48
C ILE A 365 -8.78 -4.11 -6.46
N ILE A 366 -9.69 -3.30 -7.01
CA ILE A 366 -11.12 -3.63 -7.09
C ILE A 366 -11.35 -4.76 -8.09
N TRP A 367 -10.66 -4.71 -9.23
CA TRP A 367 -10.66 -5.81 -10.20
C TRP A 367 -10.13 -7.12 -9.60
N ALA A 368 -9.12 -7.04 -8.71
CA ALA A 368 -8.59 -8.20 -8.00
C ALA A 368 -9.60 -8.81 -7.03
N VAL A 369 -10.36 -7.99 -6.30
CA VAL A 369 -11.44 -8.49 -5.44
C VAL A 369 -12.52 -9.19 -6.27
N ILE A 370 -12.97 -8.59 -7.38
CA ILE A 370 -13.97 -9.18 -8.28
C ILE A 370 -13.44 -10.51 -8.87
N ALA A 371 -12.19 -10.52 -9.33
CA ALA A 371 -11.56 -11.72 -9.87
C ALA A 371 -11.40 -12.81 -8.81
N ALA A 372 -11.03 -12.46 -7.58
CA ALA A 372 -10.89 -13.42 -6.49
C ALA A 372 -12.22 -14.08 -6.11
N VAL A 373 -13.34 -13.33 -6.16
CA VAL A 373 -14.69 -13.91 -5.98
C VAL A 373 -15.04 -14.87 -7.11
N TRP A 374 -14.56 -14.61 -8.33
CA TRP A 374 -14.86 -15.42 -9.51
C TRP A 374 -14.01 -16.70 -9.61
N VAL A 375 -12.69 -16.59 -9.50
CA VAL A 375 -11.74 -17.69 -9.74
C VAL A 375 -11.04 -18.21 -8.48
N GLY A 376 -11.36 -17.64 -7.32
CA GLY A 376 -10.71 -17.92 -6.05
C GLY A 376 -9.50 -17.04 -5.76
N LEU A 377 -9.02 -17.08 -4.52
CA LEU A 377 -7.83 -16.36 -4.08
C LEU A 377 -6.57 -16.96 -4.72
N GLY A 378 -5.60 -16.09 -5.04
CA GLY A 378 -4.28 -16.48 -5.51
C GLY A 378 -3.79 -15.72 -6.74
N PRO A 379 -2.63 -16.12 -7.29
CA PRO A 379 -1.96 -15.38 -8.36
C PRO A 379 -2.78 -15.19 -9.63
N PHE A 380 -3.66 -16.16 -9.96
CA PHE A 380 -4.49 -16.12 -11.15
C PHE A 380 -5.52 -14.98 -11.12
N ALA A 381 -6.15 -14.73 -9.96
CA ALA A 381 -7.03 -13.57 -9.79
C ALA A 381 -6.27 -12.25 -10.03
N GLY A 382 -5.03 -12.16 -9.54
CA GLY A 382 -4.16 -11.02 -9.80
C GLY A 382 -3.84 -10.82 -11.29
N VAL A 383 -3.58 -11.90 -12.03
CA VAL A 383 -3.34 -11.83 -13.48
C VAL A 383 -4.57 -11.31 -14.22
N ILE A 384 -5.78 -11.80 -13.90
CA ILE A 384 -7.02 -11.32 -14.52
C ILE A 384 -7.22 -9.82 -14.27
N ALA A 385 -7.07 -9.41 -13.01
CA ALA A 385 -7.26 -8.03 -12.61
C ALA A 385 -6.30 -7.07 -13.33
N LEU A 386 -5.01 -7.42 -13.34
CA LEU A 386 -3.99 -6.65 -14.05
C LEU A 386 -4.24 -6.68 -15.57
N THR A 387 -4.69 -7.79 -16.14
CA THR A 387 -4.98 -7.91 -17.57
C THR A 387 -6.08 -6.93 -17.98
N ILE A 388 -7.22 -6.91 -17.29
CA ILE A 388 -8.36 -6.02 -17.59
C ILE A 388 -7.91 -4.56 -17.60
N HIS A 389 -7.20 -4.14 -16.54
CA HIS A 389 -6.70 -2.78 -16.43
C HIS A 389 -5.59 -2.48 -17.47
N THR A 390 -4.77 -3.47 -17.83
CA THR A 390 -3.73 -3.34 -18.86
C THR A 390 -4.31 -3.14 -20.25
N ILE A 391 -5.34 -3.90 -20.64
CA ILE A 391 -6.03 -3.78 -21.93
C ILE A 391 -6.49 -2.34 -22.14
N ALA A 392 -7.15 -1.77 -21.13
CA ALA A 392 -7.74 -0.44 -21.22
C ALA A 392 -6.68 0.66 -21.31
N ALA A 393 -5.58 0.57 -20.57
CA ALA A 393 -4.53 1.58 -20.66
C ALA A 393 -3.66 1.45 -21.90
N LEU A 394 -3.17 0.25 -22.23
CA LEU A 394 -2.35 0.05 -23.43
C LEU A 394 -3.16 0.34 -24.68
N GLY A 395 -4.42 -0.11 -24.76
CA GLY A 395 -5.23 0.18 -25.94
C GLY A 395 -5.39 1.69 -26.17
N LYS A 396 -5.44 2.50 -25.10
CA LYS A 396 -5.59 3.96 -25.21
C LYS A 396 -4.28 4.62 -25.64
N LEU A 397 -3.16 4.20 -25.07
CA LEU A 397 -1.84 4.71 -25.45
C LEU A 397 -1.48 4.29 -26.89
N TYR A 398 -1.81 3.06 -27.26
CA TYR A 398 -1.65 2.56 -28.63
C TYR A 398 -2.55 3.30 -29.61
N SER A 399 -3.80 3.61 -29.25
CA SER A 399 -4.68 4.35 -30.16
C SER A 399 -4.23 5.80 -30.36
N GLU A 400 -3.67 6.44 -29.34
CA GLU A 400 -3.03 7.75 -29.45
C GLU A 400 -1.78 7.69 -30.35
N ALA A 401 -0.96 6.64 -30.21
CA ALA A 401 0.17 6.43 -31.12
C ALA A 401 -0.28 6.21 -32.57
N ILE A 402 -1.36 5.45 -32.79
CA ILE A 402 -1.95 5.29 -34.14
C ILE A 402 -2.48 6.63 -34.67
N GLU A 403 -3.13 7.45 -33.83
CA GLU A 403 -3.61 8.78 -34.22
C GLU A 403 -2.48 9.75 -34.56
N SER A 404 -1.26 9.51 -34.04
CA SER A 404 -0.07 10.35 -34.24
C SER A 404 0.74 10.03 -35.50
N ILE A 405 0.34 9.02 -36.29
CA ILE A 405 1.02 8.63 -37.53
C ILE A 405 1.07 9.81 -38.50
N GLN A 406 2.26 10.12 -39.01
CA GLN A 406 2.46 11.20 -39.98
C GLN A 406 2.05 10.76 -41.40
N PRO A 407 1.27 11.59 -42.14
CA PRO A 407 0.82 11.25 -43.49
C PRO A 407 1.94 11.31 -44.54
N GLY A 408 2.98 12.12 -44.33
CA GLY A 408 4.06 12.33 -45.30
C GLY A 408 4.74 11.04 -45.79
N PRO A 409 5.25 10.16 -44.90
CA PRO A 409 5.80 8.86 -45.30
C PRO A 409 4.82 7.95 -46.05
N ILE A 410 3.52 8.03 -45.71
CA ILE A 410 2.46 7.26 -46.37
C ILE A 410 2.27 7.73 -47.81
N GLU A 411 2.20 9.04 -48.03
CA GLU A 411 2.07 9.66 -49.34
C GLU A 411 3.29 9.40 -50.22
N ALA A 412 4.50 9.53 -49.65
CA ALA A 412 5.76 9.29 -50.35
C ALA A 412 5.88 7.85 -50.87
N ILE A 413 5.59 6.85 -50.03
CA ILE A 413 5.64 5.44 -50.44
C ILE A 413 4.51 5.12 -51.44
N SER A 414 3.31 5.66 -51.22
CA SER A 414 2.17 5.47 -52.14
C SER A 414 2.47 6.04 -53.54
N ALA A 415 3.17 7.17 -53.63
CA ALA A 415 3.56 7.80 -54.89
C ALA A 415 4.53 6.96 -55.73
N THR A 416 5.25 5.99 -55.13
CA THR A 416 6.12 5.05 -55.85
C THR A 416 5.35 3.94 -56.58
N GLY A 417 4.02 3.87 -56.43
CA GLY A 417 3.18 2.77 -56.93
C GLY A 417 3.11 1.58 -55.99
N ALA A 418 3.52 1.74 -54.73
CA ALA A 418 3.47 0.69 -53.71
C ALA A 418 2.03 0.22 -53.44
N THR A 419 1.87 -1.09 -53.26
CA THR A 419 0.60 -1.70 -52.84
C THR A 419 0.23 -1.30 -51.40
N ARG A 420 -1.04 -1.43 -51.02
CA ARG A 420 -1.51 -1.10 -49.65
C ARG A 420 -0.73 -1.84 -48.56
N LEU A 421 -0.37 -3.10 -48.80
CA LEU A 421 0.41 -3.88 -47.83
C LEU A 421 1.84 -3.33 -47.68
N GLN A 422 2.47 -2.94 -48.79
CA GLN A 422 3.78 -2.28 -48.75
C GLN A 422 3.71 -0.94 -48.02
N VAL A 423 2.68 -0.14 -48.23
CA VAL A 423 2.47 1.12 -47.49
C VAL A 423 2.32 0.85 -45.98
N ILE A 424 1.56 -0.17 -45.58
CA ILE A 424 1.42 -0.52 -44.15
C ILE A 424 2.77 -0.92 -43.56
N VAL A 425 3.49 -1.84 -44.20
CA VAL A 425 4.74 -2.40 -43.68
C VAL A 425 5.88 -1.38 -43.67
N TYR A 426 5.98 -0.52 -44.69
CA TYR A 426 7.12 0.39 -44.84
C TYR A 426 6.83 1.83 -44.40
N ALA A 427 5.58 2.28 -44.37
CA ALA A 427 5.22 3.64 -43.93
C ALA A 427 4.66 3.65 -42.49
N ILE A 428 3.77 2.72 -42.15
CA ILE A 428 2.99 2.77 -40.90
C ILE A 428 3.68 2.01 -39.77
N VAL A 429 4.01 0.73 -39.99
CA VAL A 429 4.62 -0.16 -38.97
C VAL A 429 5.85 0.46 -38.30
N PRO A 430 6.80 1.10 -39.03
CA PRO A 430 7.98 1.70 -38.42
C PRO A 430 7.66 2.88 -37.48
N GLN A 431 6.54 3.57 -37.69
CA GLN A 431 6.11 4.69 -36.84
C GLN A 431 5.42 4.21 -35.56
N ILE A 432 4.72 3.06 -35.59
CA ILE A 432 3.94 2.56 -34.44
C ILE A 432 4.71 1.62 -33.53
N ILE A 433 5.69 0.85 -34.05
CA ILE A 433 6.42 -0.14 -33.23
C ILE A 433 7.21 0.50 -32.08
N PRO A 434 8.01 1.56 -32.28
CA PRO A 434 8.78 2.17 -31.21
C PRO A 434 7.91 2.64 -30.02
N PRO A 435 6.81 3.41 -30.21
CA PRO A 435 5.94 3.78 -29.10
C PRO A 435 5.22 2.58 -28.48
N PHE A 436 4.80 1.58 -29.28
CA PHE A 436 4.15 0.38 -28.74
C PHE A 436 5.07 -0.40 -27.80
N LEU A 437 6.33 -0.60 -28.20
CA LEU A 437 7.34 -1.25 -27.36
C LEU A 437 7.62 -0.45 -26.09
N SER A 438 7.79 0.87 -26.23
CA SER A 438 8.04 1.75 -25.09
C SER A 438 6.91 1.70 -24.06
N PHE A 439 5.66 1.78 -24.50
CA PHE A 439 4.49 1.67 -23.63
C PHE A 439 4.34 0.27 -23.02
N THR A 440 4.64 -0.79 -23.78
CA THR A 440 4.63 -2.17 -23.28
C THR A 440 5.62 -2.36 -22.13
N ILE A 441 6.87 -1.95 -22.33
CA ILE A 441 7.95 -2.09 -21.35
C ILE A 441 7.61 -1.30 -20.09
N TYR A 442 7.14 -0.06 -20.26
CA TYR A 442 6.71 0.77 -19.14
C TYR A 442 5.51 0.16 -18.39
N ARG A 443 4.58 -0.46 -19.11
CA ARG A 443 3.42 -1.10 -18.50
C ARG A 443 3.79 -2.35 -17.72
N TRP A 444 4.79 -3.10 -18.16
CA TRP A 444 5.30 -4.24 -17.43
C TRP A 444 5.88 -3.83 -16.07
N ASP A 445 6.71 -2.78 -16.00
CA ASP A 445 7.19 -2.23 -14.71
C ASP A 445 6.02 -1.82 -13.80
N ILE A 446 5.06 -1.06 -14.34
CA ILE A 446 3.87 -0.66 -13.59
C ILE A 446 3.11 -1.88 -13.05
N ASN A 447 2.95 -2.93 -13.86
CA ASN A 447 2.22 -4.13 -13.45
C ASN A 447 2.94 -4.88 -12.33
N VAL A 448 4.28 -4.90 -12.29
CA VAL A 448 5.04 -5.48 -11.17
C VAL A 448 4.75 -4.69 -9.89
N ARG A 449 4.74 -3.36 -9.97
CA ARG A 449 4.43 -2.48 -8.83
C ARG A 449 2.98 -2.61 -8.37
N MET A 450 2.02 -2.66 -9.28
CA MET A 450 0.60 -2.84 -8.96
C MET A 450 0.32 -4.22 -8.35
N SER A 451 1.06 -5.25 -8.78
CA SER A 451 0.90 -6.61 -8.25
C SER A 451 1.20 -6.71 -6.75
N THR A 452 2.04 -5.83 -6.18
CA THR A 452 2.31 -5.84 -4.73
C THR A 452 1.10 -5.38 -3.92
N ILE A 453 0.36 -4.39 -4.43
CA ILE A 453 -0.88 -3.90 -3.78
C ILE A 453 -2.01 -4.92 -3.96
N ILE A 454 -2.13 -5.51 -5.16
CA ILE A 454 -3.12 -6.57 -5.44
C ILE A 454 -2.96 -7.79 -4.54
N GLY A 455 -1.73 -8.12 -4.13
CA GLY A 455 -1.49 -9.20 -3.18
C GLY A 455 -2.20 -9.01 -1.83
N PHE A 456 -2.49 -7.77 -1.43
CA PHE A 456 -3.14 -7.47 -0.14
C PHE A 456 -4.60 -7.95 -0.11
N VAL A 457 -5.26 -7.97 -1.27
CA VAL A 457 -6.65 -8.45 -1.43
C VAL A 457 -6.72 -9.90 -1.90
N GLY A 458 -5.63 -10.65 -1.74
CA GLY A 458 -5.58 -12.08 -2.09
C GLY A 458 -5.22 -12.36 -3.54
N GLY A 459 -4.66 -11.38 -4.26
CA GLY A 459 -4.15 -11.57 -5.61
C GLY A 459 -2.80 -12.29 -5.71
N GLY A 460 -2.27 -12.85 -4.61
CA GLY A 460 -1.03 -13.63 -4.61
C GLY A 460 0.27 -12.82 -4.53
N GLY A 461 1.38 -13.51 -4.80
CA GLY A 461 2.71 -12.89 -4.88
C GLY A 461 3.27 -12.37 -3.56
N ILE A 462 4.26 -11.47 -3.65
CA ILE A 462 4.93 -10.88 -2.48
C ILE A 462 4.01 -9.99 -1.64
N GLY A 463 3.03 -9.35 -2.28
CA GLY A 463 2.06 -8.50 -1.59
C GLY A 463 1.27 -9.25 -0.51
N GLN A 464 0.90 -10.50 -0.79
CA GLN A 464 0.13 -11.31 0.14
C GLN A 464 0.92 -11.66 1.41
N ILE A 465 2.17 -12.08 1.26
CA ILE A 465 3.04 -12.39 2.42
C ILE A 465 3.41 -11.12 3.19
N LEU A 466 3.60 -9.98 2.50
CA LEU A 466 3.85 -8.70 3.14
C LEU A 466 2.67 -8.30 4.04
N PHE A 467 1.45 -8.38 3.52
CA PHE A 467 0.23 -8.10 4.30
C PHE A 467 0.09 -9.05 5.49
N GLN A 468 0.37 -10.34 5.30
CA GLN A 468 0.35 -11.33 6.39
C GLN A 468 1.37 -11.02 7.49
N TRP A 469 2.61 -10.67 7.13
CA TRP A 469 3.64 -10.32 8.11
C TRP A 469 3.35 -9.03 8.86
N ILE A 470 2.76 -8.04 8.20
CA ILE A 470 2.29 -6.81 8.86
C ILE A 470 1.20 -7.15 9.88
N ASN A 471 0.20 -7.95 9.50
CA ASN A 471 -0.90 -8.34 10.41
C ASN A 471 -0.42 -9.21 11.58
N GLN A 472 0.64 -10.00 11.40
CA GLN A 472 1.26 -10.78 12.47
C GLN A 472 2.27 -9.97 13.30
N SER A 473 2.42 -8.66 13.06
CA SER A 473 3.42 -7.80 13.70
C SER A 473 4.87 -8.31 13.53
N ARG A 474 5.13 -9.06 12.45
CA ARG A 474 6.46 -9.61 12.09
C ARG A 474 7.24 -8.59 11.27
N TRP A 475 7.60 -7.47 11.91
CA TRP A 475 8.20 -6.30 11.26
C TRP A 475 9.53 -6.57 10.54
N SER A 476 10.37 -7.47 11.08
CA SER A 476 11.64 -7.84 10.41
C SER A 476 11.39 -8.58 9.09
N ALA A 477 10.39 -9.48 9.05
CA ALA A 477 10.02 -10.18 7.83
C ALA A 477 9.33 -9.25 6.81
N ALA A 478 8.40 -8.41 7.28
CA ALA A 478 7.80 -7.37 6.46
C ALA A 478 8.87 -6.45 5.84
N GLY A 479 9.88 -6.04 6.63
CA GLY A 479 11.03 -5.28 6.15
C GLY A 479 11.79 -5.97 5.03
N MET A 480 12.05 -7.28 5.14
CA MET A 480 12.68 -8.05 4.06
C MET A 480 11.87 -7.97 2.76
N ALA A 481 10.56 -8.17 2.82
CA ALA A 481 9.71 -8.05 1.64
C ALA A 481 9.71 -6.63 1.05
N VAL A 482 9.63 -5.59 1.88
CA VAL A 482 9.67 -4.19 1.42
C VAL A 482 10.97 -3.88 0.69
N TRP A 483 12.12 -4.24 1.27
CA TRP A 483 13.42 -4.04 0.64
C TRP A 483 13.55 -4.85 -0.66
N LEU A 484 13.08 -6.10 -0.67
CA LEU A 484 13.13 -6.94 -1.86
C LEU A 484 12.27 -6.36 -2.99
N ILE A 485 11.07 -5.86 -2.69
CA ILE A 485 10.22 -5.13 -3.64
C ILE A 485 10.96 -3.90 -4.17
N ALA A 486 11.50 -3.06 -3.27
CA ALA A 486 12.17 -1.82 -3.64
C ALA A 486 13.39 -2.07 -4.56
N ILE A 487 14.24 -3.05 -4.22
CA ILE A 487 15.40 -3.44 -5.01
C ILE A 487 14.94 -3.98 -6.38
N THR A 488 14.00 -4.92 -6.40
CA THR A 488 13.54 -5.54 -7.64
C THR A 488 12.92 -4.53 -8.60
N VAL A 489 12.04 -3.67 -8.09
CA VAL A 489 11.39 -2.61 -8.88
C VAL A 489 12.41 -1.59 -9.37
N SER A 490 13.40 -1.22 -8.55
CA SER A 490 14.48 -0.30 -8.98
C SER A 490 15.33 -0.90 -10.09
N VAL A 491 15.67 -2.19 -10.00
CA VAL A 491 16.41 -2.91 -11.05
C VAL A 491 15.58 -2.99 -12.33
N LEU A 492 14.29 -3.28 -12.23
CA LEU A 492 13.38 -3.35 -13.38
C LEU A 492 13.18 -2.00 -14.06
N ASP A 493 13.02 -0.91 -13.31
CA ASP A 493 12.88 0.42 -13.88
C ASP A 493 14.17 0.86 -14.58
N TYR A 494 15.34 0.60 -13.96
CA TYR A 494 16.64 0.85 -14.59
C TYR A 494 16.81 0.06 -15.89
N ALA A 495 16.54 -1.26 -15.87
CA ALA A 495 16.61 -2.12 -17.05
C ALA A 495 15.62 -1.66 -18.14
N SER A 496 14.40 -1.30 -17.76
CA SER A 496 13.36 -0.77 -18.66
C SER A 496 13.76 0.57 -19.28
N GLY A 497 14.42 1.44 -18.52
CA GLY A 497 15.00 2.69 -19.00
C GLY A 497 16.06 2.46 -20.06
N GLU A 498 17.00 1.55 -19.80
CA GLU A 498 18.10 1.28 -20.72
C GLU A 498 17.64 0.58 -22.01
N LEU A 499 16.70 -0.37 -21.90
CA LEU A 499 16.06 -0.99 -23.07
C LEU A 499 15.36 0.06 -23.94
N ARG A 500 14.61 1.00 -23.35
CA ARG A 500 13.90 2.04 -24.11
C ARG A 500 14.86 2.95 -24.89
N LYS A 501 15.98 3.38 -24.30
CA LYS A 501 16.99 4.22 -24.99
C LYS A 501 17.60 3.55 -26.23
N ARG A 502 17.61 2.22 -26.27
CA ARG A 502 18.19 1.46 -27.39
C ARG A 502 17.22 1.27 -28.55
N PHE A 503 15.91 1.27 -28.28
CA PHE A 503 14.86 0.99 -29.27
C PHE A 503 14.05 2.22 -29.69
N VAL A 504 14.10 3.31 -28.91
CA VAL A 504 13.50 4.62 -29.18
C VAL A 504 14.62 5.64 -29.24
#